data_AF-A0A8J3N205-F1
#
_entry.id   AF-A0A8J3N205-F1
#
_cell.length_a   1.000
_cell.length_b   1.000
_cell.length_c   1.000
_cell.angle_alpha   90.00
_cell.angle_beta   90.00
_cell.angle_gamma   90.00
#
_symmetry.space_group_name_H-M   'P 1'
#
loop_
_entity.id
_entity.type
_entity.pdbx_description
1 polymer ?
#
loop_
_entity_poly.entity_id
_entity_poly.type
_entity_poly.pdbx_seq_one_letter_code
_entity_poly.pdbx_strand_id
1 'polypeptide(L)' 'MTLEGYRVKLGWSKAQLAREAGVRAATVSDAEKGKKIYKATAGKIANALSAALGQEITYEQIEGLAFAD' A
#
# COMPACT_ATOMS: atom_id res chain seq x y z
N MET A 1 -10.97 -3.67 -0.71
CA MET A 1 -10.54 -2.89 -1.88
C MET A 1 -9.07 -3.19 -2.14
N THR A 2 -8.65 -3.26 -3.40
CA THR A 2 -7.24 -3.53 -3.74
C THR A 2 -6.35 -2.32 -3.48
N LEU A 3 -5.04 -2.56 -3.35
CA LEU A 3 -4.04 -1.50 -3.21
C LEU A 3 -4.12 -0.48 -4.35
N GLU A 4 -4.29 -0.97 -5.58
CA GLU A 4 -4.49 -0.11 -6.75
C GLU A 4 -5.76 0.73 -6.63
N GLY A 5 -6.87 0.15 -6.15
CA GLY A 5 -8.13 0.87 -5.98
C GLY A 5 -8.00 2.08 -5.04
N TYR A 6 -7.33 1.91 -3.90
CA TYR A 6 -7.07 3.01 -2.97
C TYR A 6 -6.20 4.09 -3.61
N ARG A 7 -5.13 3.67 -4.28
CA ARG A 7 -4.20 4.57 -4.97
C ARG A 7 -4.91 5.38 -6.06
N VAL A 8 -5.73 4.74 -6.89
CA VAL A 8 -6.50 5.40 -7.96
C VAL A 8 -7.54 6.35 -7.39
N LYS A 9 -8.22 5.98 -6.30
CA LYS A 9 -9.18 6.86 -5.61
C LYS A 9 -8.53 8.14 -5.08
N LEU A 10 -7.28 8.07 -4.64
CA LEU A 10 -6.48 9.22 -4.21
C LEU A 10 -5.85 10.00 -5.38
N GLY A 11 -5.99 9.53 -6.62
CA GLY A 11 -5.31 10.11 -7.79
C GLY A 11 -3.79 9.89 -7.79
N TRP A 12 -3.30 8.93 -7.00
CA TRP A 12 -1.88 8.71 -6.79
C TRP A 12 -1.27 7.82 -7.87
N SER A 13 -0.02 8.11 -8.23
CA SER A 13 0.84 7.18 -8.97
C SER A 13 1.53 6.20 -8.02
N LYS A 14 2.03 5.07 -8.52
CA LYS A 14 2.78 4.08 -7.70
C LYS A 14 3.99 4.72 -7.02
N ALA A 15 4.67 5.61 -7.74
CA ALA A 15 5.78 6.39 -7.21
C ALA A 15 5.37 7.36 -6.10
N GLN A 16 4.16 7.93 -6.19
CA GLN A 16 3.64 8.83 -5.16
C GLN A 16 3.28 8.04 -3.91
N LEU A 17 2.54 6.94 -4.03
CA LEU A 17 2.27 6.05 -2.89
C LEU A 17 3.57 5.57 -2.22
N ALA A 18 4.59 5.23 -3.02
CA ALA A 18 5.88 4.83 -2.49
C ALA A 18 6.57 5.95 -1.69
N ARG A 19 6.48 7.20 -2.16
CA ARG A 19 7.00 8.37 -1.43
C ARG A 19 6.25 8.60 -0.12
N GLU A 20 4.92 8.59 -0.15
CA GLU A 20 4.08 8.80 1.03
C GLU A 20 4.29 7.70 2.08
N ALA A 21 4.46 6.44 1.64
CA ALA A 21 4.74 5.32 2.52
C ALA A 21 6.22 5.16 2.91
N GLY A 22 7.13 5.96 2.34
CA GLY A 22 8.57 5.82 2.59
C GLY A 22 9.13 4.44 2.19
N VAL A 23 8.64 3.89 1.08
CA VAL A 23 9.09 2.60 0.50
C VAL A 23 9.57 2.78 -0.93
N ARG A 24 10.14 1.73 -1.53
CA ARG A 24 10.55 1.78 -2.94
C ARG A 24 9.35 1.59 -3.87
N ALA A 25 9.36 2.28 -5.01
CA ALA A 25 8.31 2.13 -6.03
C ALA A 25 8.19 0.69 -6.57
N ALA A 26 9.31 -0.04 -6.62
CA ALA A 26 9.33 -1.46 -6.93
C ALA A 26 8.50 -2.26 -5.91
N THR A 27 8.62 -1.96 -4.62
CA THR A 27 7.89 -2.64 -3.54
C THR A 27 6.38 -2.42 -3.65
N VAL A 28 5.93 -1.21 -4.01
CA VAL A 28 4.51 -0.96 -4.30
C VAL A 28 4.04 -1.79 -5.50
N SER A 29 4.87 -1.87 -6.55
CA SER A 29 4.54 -2.66 -7.74
C SER A 29 4.48 -4.16 -7.45
N ASP A 30 5.37 -4.68 -6.61
CA ASP A 30 5.36 -6.07 -6.15
C ASP A 30 4.13 -6.34 -5.26
N ALA A 31 3.79 -5.41 -4.38
CA ALA A 31 2.60 -5.47 -3.52
C ALA A 31 1.30 -5.50 -4.32
N GLU A 32 1.15 -4.64 -5.34
CA GLU A 32 -0.01 -4.64 -6.24
C GLU A 32 -0.12 -5.94 -7.07
N LYS A 33 1.00 -6.63 -7.31
CA LYS A 33 1.04 -7.93 -8.01
C LYS A 33 0.81 -9.12 -7.08
N GLY A 34 0.57 -8.89 -5.79
CA GLY A 34 0.40 -9.96 -4.79
C GLY A 34 1.70 -10.70 -4.44
N LYS A 35 2.87 -10.11 -4.70
CA LYS A 35 4.11 -10.67 -4.15
C LYS A 35 4.19 -10.40 -2.66
N LYS A 36 4.78 -11.35 -1.93
CA LYS A 36 5.03 -11.21 -0.50
C LYS A 36 5.98 -10.04 -0.23
N ILE A 37 5.50 -9.08 0.56
CA ILE A 37 6.31 -8.01 1.14
C ILE A 37 6.39 -8.18 2.67
N TYR A 38 7.36 -7.56 3.34
CA TYR A 38 7.42 -7.62 4.80
C TYR A 38 6.20 -6.93 5.44
N LYS A 39 5.68 -7.48 6.55
CA LYS A 39 4.61 -6.85 7.35
C LYS A 39 4.90 -5.39 7.69
N ALA A 40 6.15 -5.07 8.05
CA ALA A 40 6.56 -3.70 8.33
C ALA A 40 6.36 -2.76 7.12
N THR A 41 6.56 -3.26 5.90
CA THR A 41 6.33 -2.49 4.67
C THR A 41 4.84 -2.38 4.36
N ALA A 42 4.09 -3.47 4.54
CA ALA A 42 2.63 -3.47 4.38
C ALA A 42 1.98 -2.45 5.32
N GLY A 43 2.42 -2.40 6.58
CA GLY A 43 2.00 -1.40 7.57
C GLY A 43 2.31 0.04 7.15
N LYS A 44 3.50 0.31 6.58
CA LYS A 44 3.83 1.65 6.05
C LYS A 44 2.90 2.08 4.92
N ILE A 45 2.61 1.18 3.98
CA ILE A 45 1.69 1.43 2.86
C ILE A 45 0.29 1.72 3.39
N ALA A 46 -0.21 0.88 4.30
CA ALA A 46 -1.53 1.03 4.89
C ALA A 46 -1.65 2.32 5.72
N ASN A 47 -0.61 2.70 6.46
CA ASN A 47 -0.57 3.96 7.21
C ASN A 47 -0.63 5.17 6.27
N ALA A 48 0.14 5.18 5.16
CA ALA A 48 0.09 6.25 4.19
C ALA A 48 -1.31 6.41 3.56
N LEU A 49 -1.96 5.29 3.24
CA LEU A 49 -3.35 5.31 2.76
C LEU A 49 -4.31 5.83 3.83
N SER A 50 -4.12 5.40 5.08
CA SER A 50 -4.96 5.83 6.21
C SER A 50 -4.89 7.34 6.43
N ALA A 51 -3.67 7.87 6.44
CA ALA A 51 -3.41 9.29 6.61
C ALA A 51 -4.05 10.13 5.48
N ALA A 52 -3.96 9.67 4.23
CA ALA A 52 -4.50 10.40 3.10
C ALA A 52 -6.03 10.30 2.96
N LEU A 53 -6.62 9.18 3.36
CA LEU A 53 -8.07 8.95 3.30
C LEU A 53 -8.80 9.42 4.57
N GLY A 54 -8.06 9.82 5.61
CA GLY A 54 -8.61 10.24 6.91
C GLY A 54 -9.38 9.13 7.62
N GLN A 55 -9.05 7.86 7.35
CA GLN A 55 -9.70 6.70 7.95
C GLN A 55 -8.66 5.63 8.25
N GLU A 56 -8.88 4.81 9.28
CA GLU A 56 -7.97 3.70 9.58
C GLU A 56 -8.12 2.60 8.52
N ILE A 57 -7.03 2.29 7.84
CA ILE A 57 -6.89 1.20 6.87
C ILE A 57 -5.72 0.35 7.34
N THR A 58 -5.99 -0.91 7.65
CA THR A 58 -4.95 -1.88 7.94
C THR A 58 -4.54 -2.63 6.68
N TYR A 59 -3.31 -3.12 6.65
CA TYR A 59 -2.79 -3.88 5.51
C TYR A 59 -3.55 -5.19 5.27
N GLU A 60 -4.23 -5.70 6.30
CA GLU A 60 -5.08 -6.91 6.24
C GLU A 60 -6.40 -6.65 5.50
N GLN A 61 -6.87 -5.39 5.45
CA GLN A 61 -8.07 -4.99 4.70
C GLN A 61 -7.79 -4.76 3.21
N ILE A 62 -6.52 -4.72 2.81
CA ILE A 62 -6.11 -4.50 1.43
C ILE A 62 -6.18 -5.83 0.68
N GLU A 63 -7.18 -5.96 -0.20
CA GLU A 63 -7.39 -7.18 -0.97
C GLU A 63 -6.22 -7.45 -1.92
N GLY A 64 -5.75 -8.70 -1.93
CA GLY A 64 -4.64 -9.16 -2.77
C GLY A 64 -3.25 -8.81 -2.24
N LEU A 65 -3.14 -8.14 -1.09
CA LEU A 65 -1.85 -7.83 -0.48
C LEU A 65 -1.28 -9.07 0.23
N ALA A 66 -0.18 -9.60 -0.28
CA ALA A 66 0.53 -10.71 0.37
C ALA A 66 1.65 -10.16 1.26
N PHE A 67 1.76 -10.68 2.48
CA PHE A 67 2.81 -10.30 3.42
C PHE A 67 3.48 -11.50 4.08
N ALA A 68 4.78 -11.35 4.32
CA ALA A 68 5.62 -12.26 5.09
C ALA A 68 6.01 -11.61 6.41
N ASP A 69 6.24 -12.46 7.42
CA ASP A 69 6.75 -12.04 8.73
C ASP A 69 8.13 -11.37 8.60
#